data_AF-A0A959PLZ4-F1
#
_entry.id   AF-A0A959PLZ4-F1
#
_cell.length_a   1.000
_cell.length_b   1.000
_cell.length_c   1.000
_cell.angle_alpha   90.00
_cell.angle_beta   90.00
_cell.angle_gamma   90.00
#
_symmetry.space_group_name_H-M   'P 1'
#
loop_
_entity.id
_entity.type
_entity.pdbx_description
1 polymer ?
#
loop_
_entity_poly.entity_id
_entity_poly.type
_entity_poly.pdbx_seq_one_letter_code
_entity_poly.pdbx_strand_id
1 'polypeptide(L)'
;MKTILIALLALVVLVILQLGVFYLISGHPAPIKNQVIINRSQETVFDFIADMTNELKWNPDEQVMEKQSAGPVGLGTHFRAKWSLSPMLDVEITRYDRPHDVTFVNGGPLEVKPKSCIRPNFL
;
A
#
# COMPACT_ATOMS: atom_id res chain seq x y z
N MET A 1 -31.36 -38.47 19.05
CA MET A 1 -30.95 -37.28 19.82
C MET A 1 -29.43 -37.21 20.03
N LYS A 2 -28.75 -38.24 20.57
CA LYS A 2 -27.28 -38.26 20.76
C LYS A 2 -26.46 -38.08 19.47
N THR A 3 -26.82 -38.76 18.38
CA THR A 3 -26.11 -38.66 17.09
C THR A 3 -26.18 -37.25 16.50
N ILE A 4 -27.34 -36.60 16.63
CA ILE A 4 -27.55 -35.21 16.17
C ILE A 4 -26.69 -34.26 17.00
N LEU A 5 -26.64 -34.45 18.32
CA LEU A 5 -25.80 -33.64 19.21
C LEU A 5 -24.30 -33.78 18.89
N ILE A 6 -23.83 -35.01 18.61
CA ILE A 6 -22.43 -35.26 18.22
C ILE A 6 -22.10 -34.59 16.89
N ALA A 7 -22.98 -34.70 15.89
CA ALA A 7 -22.78 -34.05 14.59
C ALA A 7 -22.74 -32.53 14.71
N LEU A 8 -23.61 -31.94 15.55
CA LEU A 8 -23.61 -30.50 15.82
C LEU A 8 -22.31 -30.06 16.52
N LEU A 9 -21.82 -30.80 17.51
CA LEU A 9 -20.55 -30.51 18.17
C LEU A 9 -19.37 -30.61 17.19
N ALA A 10 -19.34 -31.63 16.34
CA ALA A 10 -18.31 -31.77 15.31
C ALA A 10 -18.33 -30.60 14.31
N LEU A 11 -19.52 -30.16 13.90
CA LEU A 11 -19.69 -29.00 13.02
C LEU A 11 -19.19 -27.71 13.69
N VAL A 12 -19.51 -27.50 14.97
CA VAL A 12 -19.04 -26.32 15.72
C VAL A 12 -17.51 -26.33 15.82
N VAL A 13 -16.90 -27.49 16.14
CA VAL A 13 -15.44 -27.62 16.18
C VAL A 13 -14.81 -27.35 14.81
N LEU A 14 -15.40 -27.85 13.73
CA LEU A 14 -14.92 -27.60 12.37
C LEU A 14 -14.98 -26.11 12.01
N VAL A 15 -16.06 -25.41 12.36
CA VAL A 15 -16.20 -23.96 12.13
C VAL A 15 -15.17 -23.19 12.95
N ILE A 16 -14.96 -23.54 14.22
CA ILE A 16 -13.94 -22.90 15.06
C ILE A 16 -12.54 -23.09 14.47
N LEU A 17 -12.22 -24.30 14.00
CA LEU A 17 -10.94 -24.59 13.35
C LEU A 17 -10.77 -23.76 12.07
N GLN A 18 -11.81 -23.67 11.23
CA GLN A 18 -11.78 -22.86 10.01
C GLN A 18 -11.59 -21.37 10.30
N LEU A 19 -12.27 -20.83 11.32
CA LEU A 19 -12.09 -19.44 11.75
C LEU A 19 -10.69 -19.19 12.32
N GLY A 20 -10.14 -20.14 13.09
CA GLY A 20 -8.77 -20.05 13.61
C GLY A 20 -7.74 -20.06 12.49
N VAL A 21 -7.88 -20.94 11.50
CA VAL A 21 -7.03 -20.95 10.30
C VAL A 21 -7.18 -19.63 9.54
N PHE A 22 -8.41 -19.16 9.32
CA PHE A 22 -8.68 -17.87 8.65
C PHE A 22 -7.98 -16.71 9.37
N TYR A 23 -8.06 -16.65 10.69
CA TYR A 23 -7.41 -15.62 11.50
C TYR A 23 -5.87 -15.66 11.40
N LEU A 24 -5.29 -16.86 11.33
CA LEU A 24 -3.84 -17.03 11.17
C LEU A 24 -3.37 -16.64 9.76
N ILE A 25 -4.17 -16.90 8.73
CA ILE A 25 -3.81 -16.59 7.33
C ILE A 25 -4.20 -15.17 6.90
N SER A 26 -5.12 -14.50 7.62
CA SER A 26 -5.70 -13.22 7.17
C SER A 26 -4.73 -12.05 7.18
N GLY A 27 -3.48 -12.22 7.62
CA GLY A 27 -2.42 -11.21 7.53
C GLY A 27 -2.76 -9.89 8.22
N HIS A 28 -2.24 -9.65 9.43
CA HIS A 28 -2.43 -8.34 10.05
C HIS A 28 -1.54 -7.29 9.34
N PRO A 29 -2.01 -6.04 9.17
CA PRO A 29 -1.17 -4.96 8.68
C PRO A 29 0.09 -4.84 9.54
N ALA A 30 1.26 -4.93 8.91
CA ALA A 30 2.55 -4.70 9.56
C ALA A 30 3.06 -3.30 9.19
N PRO A 31 2.75 -2.25 9.98
CA PRO A 31 3.12 -0.89 9.62
C PRO A 31 4.62 -0.68 9.75
N ILE A 32 5.25 -0.18 8.69
CA ILE A 32 6.61 0.34 8.71
C ILE A 32 6.52 1.87 8.65
N LYS A 33 7.25 2.56 9.53
CA LYS A 33 7.29 4.04 9.57
C LYS A 33 8.73 4.52 9.46
N ASN A 34 8.93 5.53 8.62
CA ASN A 34 10.19 6.25 8.48
C ASN A 34 9.92 7.76 8.33
N GLN A 35 10.89 8.60 8.68
CA GLN A 35 10.79 10.05 8.56
C GLN A 35 12.14 10.64 8.10
N VAL A 36 12.07 11.68 7.27
CA VAL A 36 13.23 12.45 6.80
C VAL A 36 12.88 13.94 6.76
N ILE A 37 13.88 14.80 7.00
CA ILE A 37 13.74 16.26 6.84
C ILE A 37 14.27 16.65 5.47
N ILE A 38 13.46 17.38 4.70
CA ILE A 38 13.83 17.89 3.38
C ILE A 38 13.72 19.41 3.41
N ASN A 39 14.83 20.11 3.09
CA ASN A 39 14.88 21.57 3.09
C ASN A 39 14.25 22.17 1.82
N ARG A 40 12.95 21.93 1.61
CA ARG A 40 12.12 22.42 0.49
C ARG A 40 10.70 22.69 0.98
N SER A 41 9.91 23.44 0.20
CA SER A 41 8.50 23.67 0.53
C SER A 41 7.69 22.36 0.50
N GLN A 42 6.58 22.31 1.22
CA GLN A 42 5.73 21.13 1.25
C GLN A 42 5.19 20.80 -0.14
N GLU A 43 4.82 21.82 -0.92
CA GLU A 43 4.36 21.69 -2.30
C GLU A 43 5.41 21.02 -3.18
N THR A 44 6.66 21.47 -3.06
CA THR A 44 7.77 20.92 -3.86
C THR A 44 8.01 19.46 -3.53
N VAL A 45 8.01 19.11 -2.24
CA VAL A 45 8.18 17.72 -1.80
C VAL A 45 6.98 16.88 -2.23
N PHE A 46 5.77 17.39 -2.03
CA PHE A 46 4.54 16.70 -2.40
C PHE A 46 4.48 16.41 -3.90
N ASP A 47 4.70 17.42 -4.75
CA ASP A 47 4.63 17.27 -6.21
C ASP A 47 5.71 16.28 -6.70
N PHE A 48 6.88 16.28 -6.06
CA PHE A 48 7.96 15.33 -6.37
C PHE A 48 7.60 13.89 -6.00
N ILE A 49 7.07 13.63 -4.80
CA ILE A 49 6.75 12.27 -4.36
C ILE A 49 5.43 11.73 -4.94
N ALA A 50 4.48 12.61 -5.27
CA ALA A 50 3.20 12.20 -5.84
C ALA A 50 3.37 11.66 -7.26
N ASP A 51 4.32 12.23 -8.03
CA ASP A 51 4.76 11.65 -9.29
C ASP A 51 5.81 10.56 -9.05
N MET A 52 5.34 9.31 -8.99
CA MET A 52 6.22 8.17 -8.71
C MET A 52 7.34 8.03 -9.74
N THR A 53 7.23 8.58 -10.97
CA THR A 53 8.33 8.51 -11.95
C THR A 53 9.63 9.16 -11.43
N ASN A 54 9.53 10.04 -10.44
CA ASN A 54 10.69 10.61 -9.75
C ASN A 54 11.44 9.61 -8.86
N GLU A 55 10.85 8.47 -8.52
CA GLU A 55 11.47 7.40 -7.72
C GLU A 55 12.76 6.88 -8.36
N LEU A 56 12.77 6.75 -9.69
CA LEU A 56 13.96 6.38 -10.47
C LEU A 56 15.18 7.30 -10.24
N LYS A 57 14.98 8.52 -9.71
CA LYS A 57 16.06 9.48 -9.46
C LYS A 57 16.80 9.23 -8.15
N TRP A 58 16.19 8.50 -7.20
CA TRP A 58 16.72 8.37 -5.85
C TRP A 58 16.69 6.94 -5.30
N ASN A 59 15.78 6.09 -5.77
CA ASN A 59 15.68 4.71 -5.34
C ASN A 59 16.51 3.80 -6.26
N PRO A 60 17.68 3.30 -5.82
CA PRO A 60 18.50 2.41 -6.65
C PRO A 60 17.85 1.04 -6.90
N ASP A 61 16.81 0.67 -6.14
CA ASP A 61 16.06 -0.58 -6.32
C ASP A 61 14.88 -0.45 -7.29
N GLU A 62 14.57 0.77 -7.75
CA GLU A 62 13.54 1.01 -8.77
C GLU A 62 14.10 0.69 -10.17
N GLN A 63 13.42 -0.18 -10.91
CA GLN A 63 13.84 -0.63 -12.24
C GLN A 63 12.95 -0.05 -13.35
N VAL A 64 11.65 0.11 -13.11
CA VAL A 64 10.68 0.65 -14.09
C VAL A 64 9.63 1.45 -13.35
N MET A 65 9.39 2.69 -13.75
CA MET A 65 8.29 3.49 -13.22
C MET A 65 7.69 4.37 -14.31
N GLU A 66 6.56 3.93 -14.87
CA GLU A 66 5.91 4.58 -16.01
C GLU A 66 4.49 5.02 -15.66
N LYS A 67 4.17 6.30 -15.85
CA LYS A 67 2.80 6.80 -15.71
C LYS A 67 1.94 6.30 -16.88
N GLN A 68 0.87 5.58 -16.55
CA GLN A 68 -0.04 4.99 -17.54
C GLN A 68 -1.28 5.87 -17.81
N SER A 69 -1.70 6.67 -16.82
CA SER A 69 -2.84 7.58 -17.00
C SER A 69 -2.47 8.81 -17.83
N ALA A 70 -3.41 9.33 -18.61
CA ALA A 70 -3.27 10.62 -19.27
C ALA A 70 -3.39 11.79 -18.27
N GLY A 71 -2.98 12.99 -18.69
CA GLY A 71 -3.14 14.23 -17.91
C GLY A 71 -2.14 14.41 -16.76
N PRO A 72 -2.35 15.40 -15.87
CA PRO A 72 -1.52 15.62 -14.68
C PRO A 72 -1.60 14.48 -13.66
N VAL A 73 -0.65 14.42 -12.74
CA VAL A 73 -0.71 13.51 -11.57
C VAL A 73 -1.77 13.99 -10.59
N GLY A 74 -2.58 13.05 -10.09
CA GLY A 74 -3.71 13.30 -9.19
C GLY A 74 -4.38 12.00 -8.74
N LEU A 75 -5.52 12.10 -8.06
CA LEU A 75 -6.33 10.94 -7.65
C LEU A 75 -6.65 10.04 -8.86
N GLY A 76 -6.52 8.72 -8.70
CA GLY A 76 -6.74 7.73 -9.77
C GLY A 76 -5.63 7.67 -10.81
N THR A 77 -4.51 8.36 -10.61
CA THR A 77 -3.32 8.18 -11.46
C THR A 77 -2.78 6.77 -11.29
N HIS A 78 -2.52 6.10 -12.41
CA HIS A 78 -1.93 4.77 -12.45
C HIS A 78 -0.48 4.82 -12.94
N PHE A 79 0.37 4.01 -12.31
CA PHE A 79 1.76 3.78 -12.68
C PHE A 79 2.01 2.29 -12.89
N ARG A 80 2.87 1.95 -13.84
CA ARG A 80 3.44 0.62 -14.05
C ARG A 80 4.82 0.60 -13.39
N ALA A 81 4.98 -0.23 -12.36
CA ALA A 81 6.13 -0.21 -11.46
C ALA A 81 6.86 -1.56 -11.37
N LYS A 82 8.19 -1.55 -11.28
CA LYS A 82 9.02 -2.73 -11.02
C LYS A 82 10.19 -2.38 -10.11
N TRP A 83 10.16 -2.90 -8.89
CA TRP A 83 11.30 -2.90 -7.97
C TRP A 83 12.10 -4.21 -8.05
N SER A 84 13.36 -4.20 -7.60
CA SER A 84 14.25 -5.38 -7.60
C SER A 84 13.61 -6.68 -7.12
N LEU A 85 12.83 -6.64 -6.03
CA LEU A 85 12.20 -7.82 -5.40
C LEU A 85 10.69 -7.92 -5.63
N SER A 86 10.11 -7.10 -6.51
CA SER A 86 8.68 -7.16 -6.85
C SER A 86 8.47 -7.82 -8.22
N PRO A 87 7.29 -8.41 -8.49
CA PRO A 87 6.83 -8.55 -9.87
C PRO A 87 6.56 -7.16 -10.48
N MET A 88 6.20 -7.13 -11.76
CA MET A 88 5.64 -5.91 -12.36
C MET A 88 4.26 -5.66 -11.76
N LEU A 89 4.00 -4.43 -11.32
CA LEU A 89 2.80 -4.05 -10.57
C LEU A 89 2.14 -2.83 -11.18
N ASP A 90 0.81 -2.75 -11.08
CA ASP A 90 0.05 -1.54 -11.32
C ASP A 90 -0.23 -0.86 -9.97
N VAL A 91 0.16 0.41 -9.87
CA VAL A 91 0.06 1.22 -8.65
C VAL A 91 -0.89 2.38 -8.90
N GLU A 92 -1.83 2.59 -7.99
CA GLU A 92 -2.83 3.66 -8.07
C GLU A 92 -2.69 4.66 -6.92
N ILE A 93 -2.85 5.94 -7.22
CA ILE A 93 -3.08 6.98 -6.21
C ILE A 93 -4.55 6.90 -5.72
N THR A 94 -4.75 6.41 -4.51
CA THR A 94 -6.09 6.29 -3.89
C THR A 94 -6.41 7.42 -2.91
N ARG A 95 -5.42 8.23 -2.52
CA ARG A 95 -5.63 9.51 -1.81
C ARG A 95 -4.67 10.56 -2.33
N TYR A 96 -5.19 11.76 -2.60
CA TYR A 96 -4.40 12.90 -3.08
C TYR A 96 -4.90 14.19 -2.40
N ASP A 97 -4.17 14.65 -1.39
CA ASP A 97 -4.50 15.82 -0.58
C ASP A 97 -3.27 16.75 -0.54
N ARG A 98 -3.10 17.54 -1.60
CA ARG A 98 -1.96 18.43 -1.77
C ARG A 98 -2.02 19.63 -0.80
N PRO A 99 -0.93 20.01 -0.13
CA PRO A 99 0.42 19.42 -0.17
C PRO A 99 0.71 18.42 0.98
N HIS A 100 -0.31 17.89 1.65
CA HIS A 100 -0.16 17.23 2.95
C HIS A 100 0.04 15.72 2.86
N ASP A 101 -0.71 15.03 2.01
CA ASP A 101 -0.76 13.58 2.06
C ASP A 101 -1.08 12.95 0.69
N VAL A 102 -0.38 11.87 0.39
CA VAL A 102 -0.66 11.01 -0.76
C VAL A 102 -0.65 9.55 -0.32
N THR A 103 -1.53 8.72 -0.87
CA THR A 103 -1.57 7.27 -0.61
C THR A 103 -1.61 6.52 -1.92
N PHE A 104 -0.77 5.50 -2.00
CA PHE A 104 -0.69 4.59 -3.13
C PHE A 104 -1.18 3.21 -2.72
N VAL A 105 -1.67 2.43 -3.67
CA VAL A 105 -1.96 1.00 -3.50
C VAL A 105 -1.37 0.25 -4.68
N ASN A 106 -0.50 -0.73 -4.42
CA ASN A 106 -0.08 -1.66 -5.47
C ASN A 106 -1.12 -2.79 -5.55
N GLY A 107 -1.70 -3.04 -6.72
CA GLY A 107 -2.72 -4.08 -6.94
C GLY A 107 -2.17 -5.52 -6.90
N GLY A 108 -1.09 -5.77 -6.17
CA GLY A 108 -0.37 -7.03 -6.11
C GLY A 108 -0.91 -8.01 -5.07
N PRO A 109 -0.46 -9.29 -5.12
CA PRO A 109 -0.88 -10.33 -4.16
C PRO A 109 -0.40 -10.05 -2.73
N LEU A 110 0.69 -9.30 -2.59
CA LEU A 110 1.07 -8.62 -1.34
C LEU A 110 0.70 -7.15 -1.49
N GLU A 111 -0.46 -6.78 -0.96
CA GLU A 111 -0.93 -5.41 -0.96
C GLU A 111 -0.11 -4.58 0.03
N VAL A 112 0.47 -3.50 -0.46
CA VAL A 112 1.23 -2.49 0.25
C VAL A 112 0.54 -1.16 0.01
N LYS A 113 0.35 -0.39 1.08
CA LYS A 113 -0.29 0.93 1.04
C LYS A 113 0.66 2.02 1.51
N PRO A 114 1.63 2.45 0.69
CA PRO A 114 2.52 3.53 1.07
C PRO A 114 1.71 4.80 1.32
N LYS A 115 1.87 5.38 2.51
CA LYS A 115 1.30 6.67 2.88
C LYS A 115 2.43 7.65 3.16
N SER A 116 2.48 8.71 2.37
CA SER A 116 3.43 9.81 2.56
C SER A 116 2.72 10.99 3.18
N CYS A 117 3.17 11.40 4.37
CA CYS A 117 2.66 12.55 5.11
C CYS A 117 3.72 13.65 5.09
N ILE A 118 3.48 14.74 4.36
CA ILE A 118 4.35 15.92 4.37
C ILE A 118 3.83 16.88 5.43
N ARG A 119 4.70 17.27 6.36
CA ARG A 119 4.37 18.22 7.42
C ARG A 119 5.41 19.34 7.42
N PRO A 120 5.01 20.59 7.76
CA PRO A 120 5.98 21.65 7.93
C PRO A 120 6.91 21.28 9.09
N ASN A 121 8.18 21.56 8.92
CA ASN A 121 9.16 21.44 9.98
C ASN A 121 9.40 22.84 10.55
N PHE A 122 8.93 23.10 11.78
CA PHE A 122 9.06 24.39 12.45
C PHE A 122 10.31 24.48 13.35
N LEU A 123 11.29 23.60 13.12
CA LEU A 123 12.58 23.62 13.82
C LEU A 123 13.40 24.87 13.45
#